data_AF-A0A250I8J2-F1
#
_entry.id   AF-A0A250I8J2-F1
#
_cell.length_a   1.000
_cell.length_b   1.000
_cell.length_c   1.000
_cell.angle_alpha   90.00
_cell.angle_beta   90.00
_cell.angle_gamma   90.00
#
_symmetry.space_group_name_H-M   'P 1'
#
loop_
_entity.id
_entity.type
_entity.pdbx_description
1 polymer ?
#
loop_
_entity_poly.entity_id
_entity_poly.type
_entity_poly.pdbx_seq_one_letter_code
_entity_poly.pdbx_strand_id
1 'polypeptide(L)'
;MGDIVLYEGNGGSQNIVQRFSDTPGQNSRVTPNDEARSLKLLNVREGAVISVYDSPDGSTNDDFCVIRVKKSSPEYTVSTFERSYDDEYVSVSFARNNGLDGKVSRIRIN
;
A
#
# COMPACT_ATOMS: atom_id res chain seq x y z
N MET A 1 16.46 -5.03 -4.77
CA MET A 1 15.69 -3.94 -4.18
C MET A 1 14.42 -3.88 -4.97
N GLY A 2 13.28 -4.11 -4.31
CA GLY A 2 11.98 -4.13 -4.96
C GLY A 2 11.37 -2.74 -5.01
N ASP A 3 10.36 -2.59 -5.87
CA ASP A 3 9.59 -1.36 -6.01
C ASP A 3 8.14 -1.55 -5.57
N ILE A 4 7.60 -0.53 -4.93
CA ILE A 4 6.20 -0.40 -4.54
C ILE A 4 5.63 0.77 -5.34
N VAL A 5 4.68 0.48 -6.23
CA VAL A 5 4.10 1.47 -7.15
C VAL A 5 2.65 1.69 -6.81
N LEU A 6 2.30 2.91 -6.41
CA LEU A 6 0.93 3.32 -6.11
C LEU A 6 0.19 3.78 -7.38
N TYR A 7 -1.09 3.46 -7.48
CA TYR A 7 -1.94 3.75 -8.63
C TYR A 7 -3.25 4.44 -8.22
N GLU A 8 -3.71 5.36 -9.08
CA GLU A 8 -4.97 6.10 -8.92
C GLU A 8 -6.20 5.20 -9.06
N GLY A 9 -6.11 4.18 -9.92
CA GLY A 9 -7.19 3.24 -10.17
C GLY A 9 -7.04 1.96 -9.37
N ASN A 10 -8.15 1.25 -9.18
CA ASN A 10 -8.13 -0.11 -8.63
C ASN A 10 -7.45 -1.10 -9.59
N GLY A 11 -6.87 -2.17 -9.05
CA GLY A 11 -6.22 -3.23 -9.83
C GLY A 11 -4.92 -2.82 -10.52
N GLY A 12 -4.21 -1.81 -10.00
CA GLY A 12 -2.99 -1.28 -10.62
C GLY A 12 -3.24 -0.58 -11.95
N SER A 13 -4.35 0.15 -12.05
CA SER A 13 -4.79 0.85 -13.28
C SER A 13 -4.68 2.38 -13.15
N GLN A 14 -4.97 3.10 -14.24
CA GLN A 14 -4.84 4.57 -14.34
C GLN A 14 -3.40 5.06 -14.12
N ASN A 15 -3.23 6.31 -13.68
CA ASN A 15 -1.90 6.89 -13.54
C ASN A 15 -1.20 6.35 -12.30
N ILE A 16 0.13 6.45 -12.34
CA ILE A 16 0.99 6.15 -11.21
C ILE A 16 1.02 7.40 -10.33
N VAL A 17 0.61 7.22 -9.08
CA VAL A 17 0.66 8.28 -8.05
C VAL A 17 2.11 8.49 -7.64
N GLN A 18 2.76 7.44 -7.14
CA GLN A 18 4.13 7.53 -6.63
C GLN A 18 4.80 6.16 -6.58
N ARG A 19 6.13 6.16 -6.63
CA ARG A 19 6.97 4.97 -6.48
C ARG A 19 7.82 5.07 -5.21
N PHE A 20 7.95 3.96 -4.51
CA PHE A 20 8.81 3.79 -3.35
C PHE A 20 9.67 2.54 -3.55
N SER A 21 10.87 2.53 -2.98
CA SER A 21 11.65 1.28 -2.88
C SER A 21 11.20 0.45 -1.68
N ASP A 22 11.59 -0.81 -1.59
CA ASP A 22 11.31 -1.68 -0.44
C ASP A 22 12.26 -1.51 0.76
N THR A 23 13.02 -0.40 0.81
CA THR A 23 13.94 -0.09 1.92
C THR A 23 13.17 0.03 3.25
N PRO A 24 13.54 -0.74 4.29
CA PRO A 24 12.94 -0.61 5.63
C PRO A 24 13.14 0.78 6.24
N GLY A 25 12.17 1.21 7.06
CA GLY A 25 12.23 2.45 7.83
C GLY A 25 11.70 3.68 7.11
N GLN A 26 11.17 3.53 5.89
CA GLN A 26 10.53 4.65 5.19
C GLN A 26 9.22 5.03 5.86
N ASN A 27 9.00 6.33 6.00
CA ASN A 27 7.78 6.92 6.53
C ASN A 27 7.56 8.28 5.87
N SER A 28 6.80 8.27 4.78
CA SER A 28 6.73 9.39 3.83
C SER A 28 5.28 9.75 3.53
N ARG A 29 5.03 11.04 3.29
CA ARG A 29 3.76 11.48 2.69
C ARG A 29 3.66 10.98 1.25
N VAL A 30 2.45 10.64 0.84
CA VAL A 30 2.14 10.30 -0.55
C VAL A 30 1.81 11.58 -1.31
N THR A 31 2.27 11.69 -2.55
CA THR A 31 2.00 12.84 -3.41
C THR A 31 1.79 12.36 -4.85
N PRO A 32 0.67 12.73 -5.51
CA PRO A 32 -0.45 13.53 -4.97
C PRO A 32 -1.17 12.86 -3.80
N ASN A 33 -1.66 13.69 -2.87
CA ASN A 33 -2.44 13.26 -1.71
C ASN A 33 -3.83 12.80 -2.18
N ASP A 34 -4.43 11.83 -1.50
CA ASP A 34 -5.83 11.41 -1.74
C ASP A 34 -6.11 10.84 -3.14
N GLU A 35 -5.08 10.27 -3.79
CA GLU A 35 -5.25 9.71 -5.14
C GLU A 35 -5.10 8.18 -5.16
N ALA A 36 -4.25 7.59 -4.31
CA ALA A 36 -3.93 6.17 -4.42
C ALA A 36 -5.08 5.25 -3.96
N ARG A 37 -5.35 4.21 -4.76
CA ARG A 37 -6.37 3.18 -4.49
C ARG A 37 -5.83 1.75 -4.53
N SER A 38 -4.72 1.54 -5.23
CA SER A 38 -4.11 0.23 -5.34
C SER A 38 -2.59 0.33 -5.44
N LEU A 39 -1.92 -0.82 -5.33
CA LEU A 39 -0.47 -0.87 -5.56
C LEU A 39 -0.01 -2.13 -6.26
N LYS A 40 1.16 -2.03 -6.89
CA LYS A 40 1.95 -3.17 -7.36
C LYS A 40 3.22 -3.31 -6.54
N LEU A 41 3.52 -4.55 -6.18
CA LEU A 41 4.76 -4.99 -5.55
C LEU A 41 5.62 -5.65 -6.64
N LEU A 42 6.77 -5.07 -6.94
CA LEU A 42 7.70 -5.55 -7.96
C LEU A 42 8.98 -6.04 -7.28
N ASN A 43 9.18 -7.37 -7.19
CA ASN A 43 10.32 -7.99 -6.50
C ASN A 43 10.53 -7.49 -5.06
N VAL A 44 9.43 -7.15 -4.36
CA VAL A 44 9.47 -6.68 -2.97
C VAL A 44 9.86 -7.84 -2.06
N ARG A 45 10.81 -7.59 -1.16
CA ARG A 45 11.33 -8.60 -0.24
C ARG A 45 10.25 -9.27 0.60
N GLU A 46 10.45 -10.57 0.83
CA GLU A 46 9.69 -11.33 1.81
C GLU A 46 9.85 -10.72 3.21
N GLY A 47 8.76 -10.68 3.97
CA GLY A 47 8.70 -10.08 5.30
C GLY A 47 8.50 -8.56 5.30
N ALA A 48 8.49 -7.89 4.15
CA ALA A 48 8.18 -6.46 4.09
C ALA A 48 6.77 -6.17 4.62
N VAL A 49 6.64 -5.10 5.38
CA VAL A 49 5.37 -4.58 5.89
C VAL A 49 5.13 -3.20 5.33
N ILE A 50 4.17 -3.10 4.41
CA ILE A 50 3.72 -1.84 3.81
C ILE A 50 2.44 -1.43 4.53
N SER A 51 2.35 -0.18 4.98
CA SER A 51 1.14 0.37 5.58
C SER A 51 0.80 1.69 4.90
N VAL A 52 -0.45 1.83 4.49
CA VAL A 52 -1.01 3.07 3.92
C VAL A 52 -2.10 3.61 4.84
N TYR A 53 -2.17 4.94 4.97
CA TYR A 53 -3.03 5.62 5.93
C TYR A 53 -3.78 6.77 5.25
N ASP A 54 -5.03 6.97 5.64
CA ASP A 54 -5.80 8.18 5.31
C ASP A 54 -5.16 9.41 6.00
N SER A 55 -4.85 9.27 7.29
CA SER A 55 -4.28 10.37 8.06
C SER A 55 -2.85 10.75 7.61
N PRO A 56 -2.55 12.06 7.38
CA PRO A 56 -1.21 12.52 7.05
C PRO A 56 -0.21 12.37 8.20
N ASP A 57 -0.67 12.04 9.41
CA ASP A 57 0.17 11.77 10.58
C ASP A 57 0.34 10.25 10.84
N GLY A 58 -0.28 9.40 10.02
CA GLY A 58 -0.22 7.93 10.19
C GLY A 58 -1.05 7.43 11.37
N SER A 59 -2.11 8.15 11.74
CA SER A 59 -3.04 7.76 12.80
C SER A 59 -3.74 6.45 12.45
N THR A 60 -3.83 5.53 13.41
CA THR A 60 -4.62 4.29 13.31
C THR A 60 -6.06 4.46 13.81
N ASN A 61 -6.44 5.67 14.24
CA ASN A 61 -7.82 6.00 14.57
C ASN A 61 -8.67 6.32 13.32
N ASP A 62 -8.04 6.31 12.14
CA ASP A 62 -8.68 6.50 10.84
C ASP A 62 -8.45 5.28 9.94
N ASP A 63 -8.95 5.30 8.70
CA ASP A 63 -8.75 4.21 7.76
C ASP A 63 -7.26 3.94 7.49
N PHE A 64 -6.87 2.66 7.59
CA PHE A 64 -5.54 2.22 7.20
C PHE A 64 -5.54 0.79 6.68
N CYS A 65 -4.58 0.49 5.81
CA CYS A 65 -4.37 -0.85 5.27
C CYS A 65 -2.93 -1.28 5.51
N VAL A 66 -2.77 -2.51 6.00
CA VAL A 66 -1.48 -3.15 6.24
C VAL A 66 -1.34 -4.35 5.32
N ILE A 67 -0.26 -4.35 4.53
CA ILE A 67 0.09 -5.39 3.57
C ILE A 67 1.40 -6.01 4.04
N ARG A 68 1.36 -7.30 4.38
CA ARG A 68 2.54 -8.10 4.73
C ARG A 68 2.89 -8.99 3.57
N VAL A 69 4.11 -8.87 3.05
CA VAL A 69 4.63 -9.73 1.98
C VAL A 69 5.10 -11.05 2.59
N LYS A 70 4.41 -12.14 2.25
CA LYS A 70 4.74 -13.50 2.70
C LYS A 70 5.70 -14.21 1.76
N LYS A 71 5.69 -13.86 0.48
CA LYS A 71 6.58 -14.42 -0.53
C LYS A 71 6.88 -13.39 -1.62
N SER A 72 8.15 -13.22 -1.94
CA SER A 72 8.57 -12.33 -3.04
C SER A 72 8.08 -12.88 -4.40
N SER A 73 7.62 -11.97 -5.27
CA SER A 73 7.16 -12.27 -6.63
C SER A 73 7.70 -11.21 -7.60
N PRO A 74 7.95 -11.54 -8.89
CA PRO A 74 8.29 -10.54 -9.90
C PRO A 74 7.28 -9.40 -9.99
N GLU A 75 6.00 -9.73 -9.86
CA GLU A 75 4.90 -8.78 -9.77
C GLU A 75 3.78 -9.37 -8.90
N TYR A 76 3.20 -8.55 -8.04
CA TYR A 76 1.97 -8.85 -7.32
C TYR A 76 1.13 -7.57 -7.19
N THR A 77 -0.19 -7.66 -7.44
CA THR A 77 -1.08 -6.49 -7.37
C THR A 77 -2.00 -6.60 -6.16
N VAL A 78 -1.98 -5.59 -5.29
CA VAL A 78 -3.01 -5.38 -4.27
C VAL A 78 -4.07 -4.47 -4.90
N SER A 79 -5.20 -5.06 -5.28
CA SER A 79 -6.17 -4.41 -6.17
C SER A 79 -6.97 -3.25 -5.56
N THR A 80 -7.08 -3.19 -4.23
CA THR A 80 -7.78 -2.15 -3.47
C THR A 80 -7.24 -2.13 -2.04
N PHE A 81 -7.26 -0.98 -1.38
CA PHE A 81 -6.92 -0.89 0.04
C PHE A 81 -8.11 -1.16 0.96
N GLU A 82 -9.32 -1.31 0.42
CA GLU A 82 -10.57 -1.47 1.20
C GLU A 82 -10.99 -2.92 1.45
N ARG A 83 -10.11 -3.90 1.19
CA ARG A 83 -10.43 -5.32 1.36
C ARG A 83 -9.34 -6.07 2.11
N SER A 84 -9.74 -6.74 3.19
CA SER A 84 -8.90 -7.72 3.86
C SER A 84 -8.93 -9.07 3.14
N TYR A 85 -7.77 -9.68 2.97
CA TYR A 85 -7.63 -11.02 2.41
C TYR A 85 -6.25 -11.60 2.74
N ASP A 86 -6.09 -12.91 2.57
CA ASP A 86 -4.85 -13.62 2.82
C ASP A 86 -4.68 -14.70 1.73
N ASP A 87 -3.55 -14.70 1.03
CA ASP A 87 -3.25 -15.66 -0.04
C ASP A 87 -1.82 -16.21 0.05
N GLU A 88 -1.24 -16.82 -0.98
CA GLU A 88 0.13 -17.33 -0.89
C GLU A 88 1.20 -16.22 -0.74
N TYR A 89 0.96 -15.05 -1.32
CA TYR A 89 1.97 -14.00 -1.51
C TYR A 89 1.89 -12.90 -0.47
N VAL A 90 0.69 -12.54 -0.02
CA VAL A 90 0.47 -11.43 0.90
C VAL A 90 -0.61 -11.72 1.93
N SER A 91 -0.56 -10.97 3.03
CA SER A 91 -1.65 -10.82 3.98
C SER A 91 -2.04 -9.35 4.02
N VAL A 92 -3.29 -9.04 3.67
CA VAL A 92 -3.83 -7.69 3.61
C VAL A 92 -4.88 -7.52 4.70
N SER A 93 -4.69 -6.53 5.56
CA SER A 93 -5.59 -6.18 6.65
C SER A 93 -6.02 -4.73 6.51
N PHE A 94 -7.28 -4.51 6.20
CA PHE A 94 -7.92 -3.21 6.14
C PHE A 94 -8.72 -2.94 7.41
N ALA A 95 -8.47 -1.80 8.06
CA ALA A 95 -9.26 -1.29 9.16
C ALA A 95 -10.09 -0.12 8.66
N ARG A 96 -11.42 -0.26 8.71
CA ARG A 96 -12.37 0.68 8.13
C ARG A 96 -12.93 1.66 9.17
N ASN A 97 -13.01 2.92 8.79
CA ASN A 97 -13.80 3.97 9.43
C ASN A 97 -14.79 4.59 8.41
N ASN A 98 -14.29 5.23 7.35
CA ASN A 98 -15.07 5.91 6.32
C ASN A 98 -14.63 5.61 4.86
N GLY A 99 -13.57 4.80 4.66
CA GLY A 99 -13.05 4.38 3.35
C GLY A 99 -11.62 4.91 3.09
N LEU A 100 -10.85 4.20 2.26
CA LEU A 100 -9.41 4.46 2.09
C LEU A 100 -8.97 4.65 0.63
N ASP A 101 -9.69 4.06 -0.31
CA ASP A 101 -9.37 4.19 -1.73
C ASP A 101 -9.56 5.67 -2.16
N GLY A 102 -8.47 6.32 -2.54
CA GLY A 102 -8.49 7.75 -2.93
C GLY A 102 -8.46 8.68 -1.73
N LYS A 103 -7.87 8.23 -0.62
CA LYS A 103 -7.60 9.06 0.58
C LYS A 103 -6.22 8.84 1.18
N VAL A 104 -5.39 8.04 0.53
CA VAL A 104 -4.07 7.71 1.07
C VAL A 104 -3.19 8.96 1.11
N SER A 105 -2.83 9.38 2.33
CA SER A 105 -1.95 10.52 2.57
C SER A 105 -0.53 10.14 3.01
N ARG A 106 -0.34 8.92 3.52
CA ARG A 106 0.95 8.46 4.05
C ARG A 106 1.19 6.98 3.77
N ILE A 107 2.46 6.65 3.56
CA ILE A 107 2.95 5.27 3.47
C ILE A 107 4.11 5.05 4.44
N ARG A 108 4.15 3.86 5.04
CA ARG A 108 5.24 3.35 5.87
C ARG A 108 5.69 1.99 5.36
N ILE A 109 7.00 1.76 5.31
CA ILE A 109 7.60 0.50 4.85
C ILE A 109 8.61 0.03 5.90
N ASN A 110 8.42 -1.17 6.46
CA ASN A 110 9.32 -1.81 7.43
C ASN A 110 9.74 -3.20 6.97
#